data_AF-A0A1A2H933-F1
#
_entry.id   AF-A0A1A2H933-F1
#
_cell.length_a   1.000
_cell.length_b   1.000
_cell.length_c   1.000
_cell.angle_alpha   90.00
_cell.angle_beta   90.00
_cell.angle_gamma   90.00
#
_symmetry.space_group_name_H-M   'P 1'
#
loop_
_entity.id
_entity.type
_entity.pdbx_description
1 polymer ?
#
loop_
_entity_poly.entity_id
_entity_poly.type
_entity_poly.pdbx_seq_one_letter_code
_entity_poly.pdbx_strand_id
1 'polypeptide(L)'
;MQMTRRYITIAEAAEYLQISGHTVRRLIEDGELTGYRMGKSCRLIRVDLNEIDEQLMRPINDRDEPRDGERSEPPARLNQRDGPLRPVRALR
;
A
#
# COMPACT_ATOMS: atom_id res chain seq x y z
N MET A 1 -23.77 4.54 -11.65
CA MET A 1 -24.26 5.57 -10.70
C MET A 1 -23.04 6.16 -10.02
N GLN A 2 -22.85 7.49 -10.04
CA GLN A 2 -21.73 8.10 -9.31
C GLN A 2 -22.03 7.99 -7.82
N MET A 3 -21.35 7.07 -7.12
CA MET A 3 -21.40 6.97 -5.67
C MET A 3 -20.78 8.25 -5.10
N THR A 4 -21.56 9.05 -4.40
CA THR A 4 -21.05 10.24 -3.72
C THR A 4 -20.00 9.79 -2.70
N ARG A 5 -18.77 10.30 -2.82
CA ARG A 5 -17.70 10.01 -1.86
C ARG A 5 -18.10 10.49 -0.47
N ARG A 6 -17.92 9.63 0.54
CA ARG A 6 -18.35 9.92 1.92
C ARG A 6 -17.15 10.00 2.83
N TYR A 7 -16.62 11.22 2.97
CA TYR A 7 -15.44 11.48 3.79
C TYR A 7 -15.76 11.54 5.28
N ILE A 8 -15.25 10.58 6.04
CA ILE A 8 -15.36 10.51 7.50
C ILE A 8 -13.99 10.74 8.17
N THR A 9 -14.00 11.08 9.44
CA THR A 9 -12.79 11.25 10.27
C THR A 9 -12.18 9.90 10.64
N ILE A 10 -10.92 9.93 11.11
CA ILE A 10 -10.25 8.73 11.64
C ILE A 10 -11.02 8.14 12.84
N ALA A 11 -11.62 8.99 13.68
CA ALA A 11 -12.38 8.52 14.84
C ALA A 11 -13.66 7.79 14.41
N GLU A 12 -14.43 8.38 13.48
CA GLU A 12 -15.62 7.74 12.93
C GLU A 12 -15.30 6.42 12.20
N ALA A 13 -14.17 6.36 11.48
CA ALA A 13 -13.73 5.12 10.84
C ALA A 13 -13.34 4.04 11.85
N ALA A 14 -12.67 4.43 12.95
CA ALA A 14 -12.32 3.52 14.03
C ALA A 14 -13.57 2.96 14.72
N GLU A 15 -14.56 3.80 14.98
CA GLU A 15 -15.86 3.39 15.50
C GLU A 15 -16.60 2.47 14.53
N TYR A 16 -16.63 2.80 13.23
CA TYR A 16 -17.28 1.96 12.21
C TYR A 16 -16.68 0.55 12.14
N LEU A 17 -15.35 0.47 12.12
CA LEU A 17 -14.61 -0.80 12.02
C LEU A 17 -14.44 -1.52 13.36
N GLN A 18 -14.85 -0.90 14.48
CA GLN A 18 -14.64 -1.40 15.85
C GLN A 18 -13.14 -1.68 16.15
N ILE A 19 -12.25 -0.80 15.69
CA ILE A 19 -10.80 -0.86 15.92
C ILE A 19 -10.30 0.42 16.59
N SER A 20 -9.02 0.44 16.96
CA SER A 20 -8.39 1.64 17.48
C SER A 20 -8.10 2.67 16.36
N GLY A 21 -8.15 3.96 16.67
CA GLY A 21 -7.71 5.00 15.75
C GLY A 21 -6.21 4.94 15.41
N HIS A 22 -5.41 4.21 16.19
CA HIS A 22 -4.01 3.91 15.84
C HIS A 22 -3.94 2.90 14.69
N THR A 23 -4.77 1.85 14.74
CA THR A 23 -4.88 0.87 13.66
C THR A 23 -5.31 1.51 12.35
N VAL A 24 -6.28 2.44 12.37
CA VAL A 24 -6.69 3.18 11.16
C VAL A 24 -5.51 3.97 10.56
N ARG A 25 -4.68 4.61 11.38
CA ARG A 25 -3.49 5.33 10.90
C ARG A 25 -2.47 4.38 10.30
N ARG A 26 -2.26 3.23 10.92
CA ARG A 26 -1.38 2.19 10.40
C ARG A 26 -1.86 1.70 9.03
N LEU A 27 -3.16 1.46 8.82
CA LEU A 27 -3.70 1.10 7.51
C LEU A 27 -3.41 2.17 6.44
N ILE A 28 -3.43 3.45 6.83
CA ILE A 28 -3.06 4.55 5.92
C ILE A 28 -1.55 4.54 5.62
N GLU A 29 -0.71 4.28 6.62
CA GLU A 29 0.74 4.18 6.45
C GLU A 29 1.16 2.96 5.61
N ASP A 30 0.46 1.83 5.79
CA ASP A 30 0.65 0.57 5.05
C ASP A 30 0.11 0.68 3.60
N GLY A 31 -0.66 1.73 3.30
CA GLY A 31 -1.24 1.98 1.97
C GLY A 31 -2.52 1.19 1.68
N GLU A 32 -3.06 0.49 2.67
CA GLU A 32 -4.33 -0.25 2.59
C GLU A 32 -5.57 0.67 2.66
N LEU A 33 -5.40 1.92 3.09
CA LEU A 33 -6.47 2.91 3.15
C LEU A 33 -5.97 4.30 2.75
N THR A 34 -6.68 5.00 1.86
CA THR A 34 -6.27 6.35 1.44
C THR A 34 -6.66 7.41 2.47
N GLY A 35 -5.66 8.13 3.00
CA GLY A 35 -5.85 9.31 3.83
C GLY A 35 -5.92 10.61 3.01
N TYR A 36 -7.03 11.33 3.09
CA TYR A 36 -7.26 12.62 2.43
C TYR A 36 -7.03 13.78 3.41
N ARG A 37 -6.22 14.77 3.02
CA ARG A 37 -5.99 15.98 3.84
C ARG A 37 -7.09 17.02 3.57
N MET A 38 -7.66 17.58 4.63
CA MET A 38 -8.69 18.61 4.54
C MET A 38 -8.12 20.00 4.77
N GLY A 39 -8.22 20.85 3.74
CA GLY A 39 -7.82 22.26 3.79
C GLY A 39 -6.30 22.46 3.79
N LYS A 40 -5.87 23.66 4.17
CA LYS A 40 -4.44 24.05 4.20
C LYS A 40 -3.67 23.43 5.37
N SER A 41 -4.40 22.94 6.39
CA SER A 41 -3.80 22.30 7.56
C SER A 41 -3.60 20.82 7.30
N CYS A 42 -2.34 20.39 7.32
CA CYS A 42 -1.98 18.99 7.13
C CYS A 42 -2.46 18.04 8.25
N ARG A 43 -3.08 18.56 9.33
CA ARG A 43 -3.49 17.79 10.52
C ARG A 43 -4.88 17.16 10.40
N LEU A 44 -5.74 17.69 9.53
CA LEU A 44 -7.11 17.20 9.38
C LEU A 44 -7.11 16.12 8.30
N ILE A 45 -7.19 14.86 8.72
CA ILE A 45 -7.21 13.69 7.83
C ILE A 45 -8.63 13.12 7.79
N ARG A 46 -9.08 12.77 6.58
CA ARG A 46 -10.31 12.06 6.27
C ARG A 46 -10.01 10.77 5.54
N VAL A 47 -10.96 9.84 5.59
CA VAL A 47 -10.96 8.60 4.81
C VAL A 47 -12.30 8.50 4.10
N ASP A 48 -12.34 7.86 2.93
CA ASP A 48 -13.60 7.63 2.22
C ASP A 48 -14.24 6.34 2.75
N LEU A 49 -15.49 6.43 3.21
CA LEU A 49 -16.21 5.26 3.74
C LEU A 49 -16.44 4.20 2.65
N ASN A 50 -16.67 4.63 1.40
CA ASN A 50 -16.88 3.67 0.31
C ASN A 50 -15.61 2.85 0.04
N GLU A 51 -14.43 3.46 0.22
CA GLU A 51 -13.14 2.81 0.04
C GLU A 51 -12.87 1.76 1.12
N ILE A 52 -13.32 2.01 2.35
CA ILE A 52 -13.27 1.04 3.44
C ILE A 52 -14.06 -0.22 3.07
N ASP A 53 -15.30 -0.06 2.60
CA ASP A 53 -16.16 -1.18 2.24
C ASP A 53 -15.63 -1.92 0.99
N GLU A 54 -15.02 -1.22 0.03
CA GLU A 54 -14.50 -1.83 -1.20
C GLU A 54 -13.14 -2.53 -1.02
N GLN A 55 -12.23 -1.97 -0.21
CA GLN A 55 -10.86 -2.46 -0.10
C GLN A 55 -10.64 -3.38 1.10
N LEU A 56 -11.26 -3.09 2.25
CA LEU A 56 -11.00 -3.80 3.50
C LEU A 56 -12.00 -4.93 3.78
N MET A 57 -13.20 -4.88 3.18
CA MET A 57 -14.18 -5.93 3.35
C MET A 57 -14.09 -6.95 2.22
N ARG A 58 -13.92 -8.22 2.58
CA ARG A 58 -14.03 -9.35 1.67
C ARG A 58 -14.91 -10.41 2.30
N PRO A 59 -15.82 -11.04 1.53
CA PRO A 59 -16.53 -12.18 2.04
C PRO A 59 -15.55 -13.34 2.22
N ILE A 60 -15.71 -14.08 3.31
CA ILE A 60 -14.82 -15.18 3.72
C ILE A 60 -14.73 -16.29 2.63
N ASN A 61 -15.68 -16.32 1.70
CA ASN A 61 -15.81 -17.35 0.67
C ASN A 61 -15.41 -16.91 -0.74
N ASP A 62 -15.00 -15.65 -0.95
CA ASP A 62 -14.44 -15.27 -2.25
C ASP A 62 -13.04 -15.86 -2.35
N ARG A 63 -12.85 -16.81 -3.27
CA ARG A 63 -11.53 -17.38 -3.57
C ARG A 63 -10.63 -16.24 -4.05
N ASP A 64 -9.71 -15.79 -3.20
CA ASP A 64 -8.80 -14.68 -3.46
C ASP A 64 -8.04 -14.85 -4.79
N GLU A 65 -8.45 -14.12 -5.82
CA GLU A 65 -7.54 -13.77 -6.91
C GLU A 65 -6.67 -12.60 -6.43
N PRO A 66 -5.33 -12.75 -6.38
CA PRO A 66 -4.45 -11.67 -5.98
C PRO A 66 -4.49 -10.56 -7.03
N ARG A 67 -5.02 -9.39 -6.64
CA ARG A 67 -4.96 -8.17 -7.44
C ARG A 67 -3.92 -7.23 -6.83
N ASP A 68 -3.03 -6.79 -7.71
CA ASP A 68 -2.14 -5.64 -7.54
C ASP A 68 -0.90 -5.87 -6.68
N GLY A 69 -0.12 -6.84 -7.16
CA GLY A 69 1.33 -6.76 -7.15
C GLY A 69 1.84 -6.97 -8.56
N GLU A 70 1.67 -5.97 -9.45
CA GLU A 70 2.63 -5.77 -10.52
C GLU A 70 4.01 -5.63 -9.85
N ARG A 71 4.67 -6.77 -9.73
CA ARG A 71 6.07 -6.90 -9.42
C ARG A 71 6.78 -6.24 -10.59
N SER A 72 6.88 -4.92 -10.54
CA SER A 72 7.95 -4.18 -11.22
C SER A 72 9.20 -5.02 -10.96
N GLU A 73 9.75 -5.61 -12.01
CA GLU A 73 10.99 -6.37 -11.87
C GLU A 73 11.94 -5.49 -11.06
N PRO A 74 12.55 -5.99 -9.97
CA PRO A 74 13.60 -5.23 -9.31
C PRO A 74 14.60 -4.88 -10.41
N PRO A 75 15.07 -3.61 -10.53
CA PRO A 75 15.96 -3.24 -11.63
C PRO A 75 17.06 -4.27 -11.63
N ALA A 76 17.20 -4.97 -12.77
CA ALA A 76 18.14 -6.05 -12.93
C ALA A 76 19.44 -5.59 -12.27
N ARG A 77 19.84 -6.26 -11.18
CA ARG A 77 21.18 -6.04 -10.64
C ARG A 77 22.10 -6.53 -11.74
N LEU A 78 22.54 -5.61 -12.60
CA LEU A 78 23.64 -5.83 -13.52
C LEU A 78 24.75 -6.41 -12.64
N ASN A 79 24.96 -7.71 -12.74
CA ASN A 79 25.94 -8.40 -11.94
C ASN A 79 27.30 -7.86 -12.41
N GLN A 80 27.88 -6.94 -11.63
CA GLN A 80 29.18 -6.31 -11.88
C GLN A 80 30.36 -7.30 -11.74
N ARG A 81 30.13 -8.59 -11.98
CA ARG A 81 31.11 -9.67 -11.80
C ARG A 81 31.64 -10.27 -13.10
N ASP A 82 31.22 -9.78 -14.26
CA ASP A 82 31.92 -10.04 -15.52
C ASP A 82 33.05 -9.02 -15.72
N GLY A 83 33.98 -8.98 -14.76
CA GLY A 83 35.31 -8.40 -15.00
C GLY A 83 36.16 -9.41 -15.77
N PRO A 84 37.02 -8.98 -16.72
CA PRO A 84 37.80 -9.92 -17.51
C PRO A 84 38.68 -10.78 -16.59
N LEU A 85 38.58 -12.11 -16.75
CA LEU A 85 39.47 -13.07 -16.13
C LEU A 85 40.91 -12.63 -16.40
N ARG A 86 41.69 -12.38 -15.35
CA ARG A 86 43.11 -12.06 -15.50
C ARG A 86 43.83 -13.27 -16.10
N PRO A 87 44.74 -13.07 -17.07
CA PRO A 87 45.51 -14.18 -17.61
C PRO A 87 46.41 -14.74 -16.51
N VAL A 88 46.28 -16.05 -16.26
CA VAL A 88 47.20 -16.80 -15.41
C VAL A 88 48.56 -16.77 -16.11
N ARG A 89 49.53 -16.06 -15.54
CA ARG A 89 50.91 -16.09 -16.04
C ARG A 89 51.43 -17.52 -15.93
N ALA A 90 51.71 -18.14 -17.07
CA ALA A 90 52.51 -19.35 -17.14
C ALA A 90 53.90 -19.05 -16.55
N LEU A 91 54.24 -19.72 -15.44
CA LEU A 91 55.63 -19.80 -15.02
C LEU A 91 56.34 -20.79 -15.95
N ARG A 92 57.46 -20.31 -16.46
CA ARG A 92 58.49 -21.05 -17.19
C ARG A 92 59.37 -21.82 -16.21
#